data_AF-A0A538EBK6-F1
#
_entry.id   AF-A0A538EBK6-F1
#
_cell.length_a   1.000
_cell.length_b   1.000
_cell.length_c   1.000
_cell.angle_alpha   90.00
_cell.angle_beta   90.00
_cell.angle_gamma   90.00
#
_symmetry.space_group_name_H-M   'P 1'
#
loop_
_entity.id
_entity.type
_entity.pdbx_description
1 polymer ?
#
loop_
_entity_poly.entity_id
_entity_poly.type
_entity_poly.pdbx_seq_one_letter_code
_entity_poly.pdbx_strand_id
1 'polypeptide(L)' 'MPSTHQLTQRQIRFTQRQIRCMEKLPEGHKMVNTRYGTPIVRRPDGQLFGVQPNGRLAATIRVERVRSYLDVHG' A
#
# COMPACT_ATOMS: atom_id res chain seq x y z
N MET A 1 -30.32 -15.22 -3.05
CA MET A 1 -28.87 -15.36 -2.82
C MET A 1 -28.16 -14.21 -3.52
N PRO A 2 -27.47 -13.28 -2.83
CA PRO A 2 -26.70 -12.25 -3.52
C PRO A 2 -25.23 -12.67 -3.68
N SER A 3 -24.73 -12.38 -4.87
CA SER A 3 -23.47 -12.82 -5.46
C SER A 3 -22.20 -12.23 -4.81
N THR A 4 -21.17 -13.06 -4.83
CA THR A 4 -19.84 -12.96 -4.20
C THR A 4 -18.89 -11.88 -4.76
N HIS A 5 -19.40 -10.74 -5.23
CA HIS A 5 -18.55 -9.69 -5.85
C HIS A 5 -18.78 -8.26 -5.35
N GLN A 6 -19.35 -8.10 -4.15
CA GLN A 6 -19.33 -6.81 -3.47
C GLN A 6 -18.34 -6.86 -2.31
N LEU A 7 -17.06 -7.05 -2.64
CA LEU A 7 -16.01 -6.52 -1.76
C LEU A 7 -16.20 -5.02 -1.74
N THR A 8 -16.87 -4.59 -0.68
CA THR A 8 -17.06 -3.21 -0.28
C THR A 8 -15.81 -2.44 -0.64
N GLN A 9 -15.87 -1.63 -1.71
CA GLN A 9 -15.05 -0.44 -1.80
C GLN A 9 -15.46 0.41 -0.59
N ARG A 10 -14.94 0.07 0.59
CA ARG A 10 -14.81 1.02 1.68
C ARG A 10 -14.03 2.14 1.00
N GLN A 11 -14.69 3.24 0.70
CA GLN A 11 -14.06 4.40 0.13
C GLN A 11 -13.01 4.83 1.16
N ILE A 12 -11.76 4.40 0.96
CA ILE A 12 -10.68 4.64 1.90
C ILE A 12 -10.42 6.14 1.84
N ARG A 13 -10.91 6.89 2.84
CA ARG A 13 -10.62 8.30 2.96
C ARG A 13 -9.26 8.47 3.62
N PHE A 14 -8.28 8.92 2.84
CA PHE A 14 -6.99 9.33 3.39
C PHE A 14 -7.12 10.67 4.10
N THR A 15 -6.27 10.86 5.10
CA THR A 15 -6.07 12.19 5.69
C THR A 15 -5.43 13.13 4.65
N GLN A 16 -5.70 14.43 4.76
CA GLN A 16 -5.06 15.43 3.89
C GLN A 16 -3.52 15.38 3.97
N ARG A 17 -2.97 14.98 5.13
CA ARG A 17 -1.52 14.83 5.31
C ARG A 17 -0.98 13.63 4.54
N GLN A 18 -1.71 12.52 4.50
CA GLN A 18 -1.36 11.38 3.65
C GLN A 18 -1.41 11.75 2.17
N ILE A 19 -2.47 12.44 1.73
CA ILE A 19 -2.60 12.91 0.35
C ILE A 19 -1.42 13.81 -0.04
N ARG A 20 -1.14 14.83 0.79
CA ARG A 20 0.00 15.74 0.56
C ARG A 20 1.35 15.03 0.55
N CYS A 21 1.53 13.99 1.37
CA CYS A 21 2.74 13.18 1.35
C CYS A 21 2.87 12.43 0.01
N MET A 22 1.77 11.84 -0.47
CA MET A 22 1.74 11.12 -1.74
C MET A 22 1.97 12.03 -2.96
N GLU A 23 1.43 13.26 -2.94
CA GLU A 23 1.65 14.27 -3.99
C GLU A 23 3.11 14.75 -4.06
N LYS A 24 3.83 14.69 -2.93
CA LYS A 24 5.22 15.16 -2.80
C LYS A 24 6.23 14.01 -2.79
N LEU A 25 5.85 12.84 -3.27
CA LEU A 25 6.76 11.70 -3.32
C LEU A 25 7.96 12.01 -4.21
N PRO A 26 9.20 11.77 -3.73
CA PRO A 26 10.38 11.92 -4.57
C PRO A 26 10.32 10.97 -5.77
N GLU A 27 11.07 11.29 -6.82
CA GLU A 27 11.12 10.46 -8.02
C GLU A 27 11.47 8.99 -7.70
N GLY A 28 10.87 8.09 -8.46
CA GLY A 28 10.99 6.64 -8.28
C GLY A 28 10.26 6.07 -7.07
N HIS A 29 9.61 6.90 -6.24
CA HIS A 29 8.66 6.43 -5.24
C HIS A 29 7.27 6.30 -5.86
N LYS A 30 6.60 5.17 -5.66
CA LYS A 30 5.27 4.91 -6.23
C LYS A 30 4.34 4.37 -5.16
N MET A 31 3.13 4.91 -5.08
CA MET A 31 2.07 4.26 -4.32
C MET A 31 1.69 2.96 -5.05
N VAL A 32 1.73 1.83 -4.34
CA VAL A 32 1.50 0.50 -4.93
C VAL A 32 0.25 -0.19 -4.39
N ASN A 33 -0.20 0.15 -3.17
CA ASN A 33 -1.39 -0.45 -2.59
C ASN A 33 -1.94 0.40 -1.44
N THR A 34 -3.05 -0.05 -0.87
CA THR A 34 -3.62 0.45 0.38
C THR A 34 -3.84 -0.73 1.32
N ARG A 35 -3.50 -0.56 2.60
CA ARG A 35 -3.74 -1.58 3.63
C ARG A 35 -4.42 -0.94 4.84
N TYR A 36 -5.66 -1.34 5.12
CA TYR A 36 -6.45 -0.82 6.26
C TYR A 36 -6.45 0.72 6.36
N GLY A 37 -6.57 1.42 5.23
CA GLY A 37 -6.54 2.89 5.22
C GLY A 37 -5.17 3.55 5.24
N THR A 38 -4.10 2.75 5.20
CA THR A 38 -2.71 3.22 5.08
C THR A 38 -2.24 3.06 3.64
N PRO A 39 -1.91 4.15 2.92
CA PRO A 39 -1.24 4.07 1.63
C PRO A 39 0.10 3.36 1.76
N ILE A 40 0.41 2.46 0.83
CA ILE A 40 1.69 1.77 0.76
C ILE A 40 2.47 2.33 -0.43
N VAL A 41 3.68 2.80 -0.16
CA VAL A 41 4.63 3.37 -1.12
C VAL A 41 5.83 2.45 -1.27
N ARG A 42 6.20 2.18 -2.51
CA ARG A 42 7.44 1.48 -2.89
C ARG A 42 8.50 2.51 -3.25
N ARG A 43 9.67 2.37 -2.63
CA ARG A 43 10.88 3.14 -2.95
C ARG A 43 11.60 2.56 -4.19
N PRO A 44 12.55 3.30 -4.79
CA PRO A 44 13.36 2.79 -5.91
C PRO A 44 14.14 1.52 -5.59
N ASP A 45 14.55 1.35 -4.32
CA ASP A 45 15.26 0.18 -3.81
C ASP A 45 14.34 -1.05 -3.57
N GLY A 46 13.06 -0.94 -3.92
CA GLY A 46 12.06 -2.00 -3.74
C GLY A 46 11.48 -2.11 -2.34
N GLN A 47 11.94 -1.31 -1.37
CA GLN A 47 11.39 -1.33 -0.02
C GLN A 47 9.99 -0.72 0.03
N LEU A 48 9.16 -1.26 0.93
CA LEU A 48 7.77 -0.84 1.13
C LEU A 48 7.60 -0.05 2.43
N PHE A 49 6.88 1.06 2.34
CA PHE A 49 6.59 1.95 3.45
C PHE A 49 5.09 2.26 3.50
N GLY A 50 4.53 2.28 4.70
CA GLY A 50 3.19 2.80 4.94
C GLY A 50 3.24 4.31 5.21
N VAL A 51 2.31 5.06 4.63
CA VAL A 51 2.11 6.47 4.95
C VAL A 51 1.17 6.57 6.15
N GLN A 52 1.72 6.86 7.32
CA GLN A 52 0.95 7.04 8.55
C GLN A 52 -0.05 8.22 8.42
N PRO A 53 -1.10 8.29 9.27
CA PRO A 53 -2.05 9.40 9.28
C PRO A 53 -1.41 10.79 9.48
N ASN A 54 -0.23 10.85 10.09
CA ASN A 54 0.53 12.10 10.24
C ASN A 54 1.31 12.50 8.97
N GLY A 55 1.32 11.67 7.92
CA GLY A 55 2.07 11.87 6.69
C GLY A 55 3.52 11.34 6.71
N ARG A 56 3.96 10.65 7.76
CA ARG A 56 5.30 10.05 7.82
C ARG A 56 5.32 8.68 7.16
N LEU A 57 6.43 8.39 6.48
CA LEU A 57 6.72 7.05 5.96
C LEU A 57 7.28 6.19 7.09
N ALA A 58 6.66 5.04 7.32
CA ALA A 58 7.16 4.01 8.24
C ALA A 58 7.31 2.71 7.48
N ALA A 59 8.41 1.99 7.70
CA ALA A 59 8.64 0.72 7.03
C ALA A 59 7.48 -0.23 7.33
N THR A 60 6.88 -0.82 6.28
CA THR A 60 5.92 -1.89 6.52
C THR A 60 6.69 -3.10 7.03
N ILE A 61 6.35 -3.61 8.21
CA ILE A 61 6.93 -4.86 8.71
C ILE A 61 6.71 -5.93 7.63
N ARG A 62 7.84 -6.48 7.19
CA ARG A 62 8.09 -7.25 5.98
C ARG A 62 6.93 -8.17 5.56
N VAL A 63 6.50 -8.05 4.30
CA VAL A 63 5.89 -9.18 3.60
C VAL A 63 7.03 -10.10 3.15
N GLU A 64 7.60 -10.87 4.08
CA GLU A 64 8.62 -11.89 3.76
C GLU A 64 8.04 -13.09 3.00
N ARG A 65 6.72 -13.14 2.74
CA ARG A 65 6.03 -14.41 2.48
C ARG A 65 5.08 -14.42 1.28
N VAL A 66 5.50 -13.87 0.12
CA VAL A 66 4.77 -14.09 -1.16
C VAL A 66 5.67 -14.66 -2.27
N ARG A 67 6.96 -14.91 -2.02
CA ARG A 67 7.76 -15.71 -2.98
C ARG A 67 7.30 -17.16 -3.08
N SER A 68 6.65 -17.71 -2.05
CA SER A 68 6.18 -19.11 -2.05
C SER A 68 4.95 -19.36 -2.94
N TYR A 69 4.19 -18.34 -3.35
CA TYR A 69 2.99 -18.55 -4.17
C TYR A 69 3.29 -18.52 -5.68
N LEU A 70 4.49 -18.08 -6.07
CA LEU A 70 4.93 -18.08 -7.47
C LEU A 70 5.86 -19.25 -7.80
N ASP A 71 6.10 -20.16 -6.85
CA ASP A 71 6.91 -21.38 -7.03
C ASP A 71 6.03 -22.63 -7.17
N VAL A 72 4.81 -22.45 -7.65
CA VAL A 72 3.93 -23.56 -8.02
C VAL A 72 3.72 -23.46 -9.53
N HIS A 73 4.17 -24.49 -10.23
CA HIS A 73 4.21 -24.69 -11.69
C HIS A 73 5.54 -24.36 -12.38
N GLY A 74 6.57 -25.13 -11.99
CA GLY A 74 7.43 -25.80 -12.97
C GLY A 74 6.81 -27.15 -13.34
#